data_AF-A0A9E4N3G4-F1
#
_entry.id   AF-A0A9E4N3G4-F1
#
_cell.length_a   1.000
_cell.length_b   1.000
_cell.length_c   1.000
_cell.angle_alpha   90.00
_cell.angle_beta   90.00
_cell.angle_gamma   90.00
#
_symmetry.space_group_name_H-M   'P 1'
#
loop_
_entity.id
_entity.type
_entity.pdbx_description
1 polymer ?
#
loop_
_entity_poly.entity_id
_entity_poly.type
_entity_poly.pdbx_seq_one_letter_code
_entity_poly.pdbx_strand_id
1 'polypeptide(L)' 'MIEQGSYLAAFVVGLLGGAHCAGMCGGIVGALTFGLPEPIRNRLGQTLPYQLGYNLGRITSYVVAGGVMG' A
#
# COMPACT_ATOMS: atom_id res chain seq x y z
N MET A 1 15.07 -8.41 31.25
CA MET A 1 15.33 -7.02 30.82
C MET A 1 15.15 -6.81 29.29
N ILE A 2 14.44 -7.70 28.57
CA ILE A 2 14.18 -7.59 27.12
C ILE A 2 12.67 -7.29 26.83
N GLU A 3 11.80 -7.39 27.83
CA GLU A 3 10.34 -7.26 27.64
C GLU A 3 9.82 -5.81 27.49
N GLN A 4 10.50 -4.80 28.02
CA GLN A 4 10.00 -3.41 27.89
C GLN A 4 10.27 -2.82 26.50
N GLY A 5 11.39 -3.20 25.88
CA GLY A 5 11.77 -2.69 24.56
C GLY A 5 10.95 -3.29 23.41
N SER A 6 10.41 -4.50 23.56
CA SER A 6 9.69 -5.21 22.49
C SER A 6 8.35 -4.56 22.12
N TYR A 7 7.58 -4.05 23.07
CA TYR A 7 6.33 -3.36 22.78
C TYR A 7 6.54 -2.03 22.07
N LEU A 8 7.53 -1.25 22.52
CA LEU A 8 7.90 0.01 21.87
C LEU A 8 8.47 -0.24 20.47
N ALA A 9 9.32 -1.25 20.31
CA ALA A 9 9.87 -1.63 19.02
C ALA A 9 8.77 -2.10 18.05
N ALA A 10 7.84 -2.96 18.49
CA ALA A 10 6.70 -3.39 17.68
C ALA A 10 5.81 -2.21 17.26
N PHE A 11 5.57 -1.25 18.17
CA PHE A 11 4.82 -0.03 17.87
C PHE A 11 5.52 0.84 16.83
N VAL A 12 6.82 1.10 17.00
CA VAL A 12 7.60 1.93 16.09
C VAL A 12 7.74 1.27 14.71
N VAL A 13 8.02 -0.03 14.66
CA VAL A 13 8.09 -0.80 13.41
C VAL A 13 6.73 -0.81 12.70
N GLY A 14 5.64 -1.00 13.45
CA GLY A 14 4.28 -0.92 12.93
C GLY A 14 3.95 0.47 12.38
N LEU A 15 4.34 1.54 13.09
CA LEU A 15 4.09 2.92 12.67
C LEU A 15 4.89 3.30 11.41
N LEU A 16 6.19 3.00 11.38
CA LEU A 16 7.06 3.26 10.22
C LEU A 16 6.66 2.41 9.01
N GLY A 17 6.35 1.13 9.22
CA GLY A 17 5.85 0.24 8.17
C GLY A 17 4.49 0.71 7.63
N GLY A 18 3.58 1.13 8.51
CA GLY A 18 2.29 1.70 8.15
C GLY A 18 2.43 2.99 7.33
N ALA A 19 3.30 3.91 7.76
CA ALA A 19 3.60 5.15 7.05
C ALA A 19 4.21 4.88 5.66
N HIS A 20 5.10 3.90 5.53
CA HIS A 20 5.68 3.49 4.26
C HIS A 20 4.63 2.90 3.30
N CYS A 21 3.76 2.03 3.82
CA CYS A 21 2.65 1.44 3.06
C CYS A 21 1.65 2.50 2.60
N ALA A 22 1.22 3.40 3.48
CA ALA A 22 0.29 4.48 3.18
C ALA A 22 0.89 5.53 2.24
N GLY A 23 2.17 5.88 2.41
CA GLY A 23 2.88 6.81 1.55
C GLY A 23 3.03 6.30 0.11
N MET A 24 3.40 5.03 -0.06
CA MET A 24 3.51 4.41 -1.38
C MET A 24 2.14 4.21 -2.05
N CYS A 25 1.21 3.51 -1.38
CA CYS A 25 -0.09 3.22 -1.97
C CYS A 25 -0.92 4.49 -2.19
N GLY A 26 -0.93 5.39 -1.21
CA GLY A 26 -1.64 6.66 -1.29
C GLY A 26 -1.06 7.57 -2.36
N GLY A 27 0.28 7.63 -2.50
CA GLY A 27 0.94 8.39 -3.55
C GLY A 27 0.62 7.88 -4.96
N ILE A 28 0.64 6.57 -5.16
CA ILE A 28 0.33 5.95 -6.47
C ILE A 28 -1.14 6.12 -6.83
N VAL A 29 -2.06 5.88 -5.90
CA VAL A 29 -3.50 6.11 -6.11
C VAL A 29 -3.79 7.59 -6.36
N GLY A 30 -3.09 8.50 -5.67
CA GLY A 30 -3.17 9.93 -5.89
C GLY A 30 -2.71 10.32 -7.30
N ALA A 31 -1.53 9.86 -7.72
CA ALA A 31 -0.99 10.11 -9.05
C ALA A 31 -1.88 9.54 -10.17
N LEU A 32 -2.40 8.31 -9.99
CA LEU A 32 -3.39 7.73 -10.91
C LEU A 32 -4.63 8.62 -10.98
N THR A 33 -5.21 8.96 -9.83
CA THR A 33 -6.43 9.79 -9.75
C THR A 33 -6.25 11.17 -10.40
N PHE A 34 -5.05 11.76 -10.32
CA PHE A 34 -4.71 13.00 -11.01
C PHE A 34 -4.56 12.85 -12.53
N GLY A 35 -4.14 11.67 -13.01
CA GLY A 35 -4.07 11.35 -14.44
C GLY A 35 -5.39 10.84 -15.04
N LEU A 36 -6.38 10.49 -14.22
CA LEU A 36 -7.70 10.06 -14.69
C LEU A 36 -8.59 11.27 -15.04
N PRO A 37 -9.38 11.20 -16.13
CA PRO A 37 -10.28 12.27 -16.54
C PRO A 37 -11.38 12.53 -15.48
N GLU A 38 -11.75 13.81 -15.29
CA GLU A 38 -12.73 14.32 -14.31
C GLU A 38 -13.97 13.45 -14.05
N PRO A 39 -14.67 12.88 -15.07
CA PRO A 39 -15.85 12.06 -14.83
C PRO A 39 -15.58 10.79 -14.02
N ILE A 40 -14.36 10.25 -14.07
CA ILE A 40 -13.99 9.02 -13.36
C ILE A 40 -13.50 9.34 -11.93
N ARG A 41 -12.88 10.50 -11.73
CA ARG A 41 -12.35 10.97 -10.44
C ARG A 41 -13.42 11.11 -9.35
N ASN A 42 -14.63 11.53 -9.72
CA ASN A 42 -15.74 11.77 -8.78
C ASN A 42 -16.59 10.53 -8.47
N ARG A 43 -16.37 9.39 -9.13
CA ARG A 43 -17.08 8.14 -8.83
C ARG A 43 -16.15 7.13 -8.19
N LEU A 44 -16.31 6.95 -6.88
CA LEU A 44 -15.62 5.92 -6.10
C LEU A 44 -15.79 4.51 -6.72
N GLY A 45 -16.95 4.23 -7.32
CA GLY A 45 -17.21 2.97 -8.02
C GLY A 45 -16.38 2.76 -9.30
N GLN A 46 -15.87 3.81 -9.93
CA GLN A 46 -15.02 3.71 -11.12
C GLN A 46 -13.52 3.77 -10.80
N THR A 47 -13.13 4.29 -9.62
CA THR A 47 -11.74 4.20 -9.12
C THR A 47 -11.44 2.85 -8.47
N LEU A 48 -12.47 2.13 -8.00
CA LEU A 48 -12.38 0.78 -7.44
C LEU A 48 -11.62 -0.24 -8.33
N PRO A 49 -11.95 -0.41 -9.64
CA PRO A 49 -11.24 -1.37 -10.48
C PRO A 49 -9.75 -1.03 -10.66
N TYR A 50 -9.40 0.26 -10.71
CA TYR A 50 -8.00 0.70 -10.77
C TYR A 50 -7.25 0.39 -9.47
N GLN A 51 -7.89 0.61 -8.32
CA GLN A 51 -7.33 0.22 -7.03
C GLN A 51 -7.18 -1.30 -6.91
N LEU A 52 -8.15 -2.08 -7.37
CA LEU A 52 -8.07 -3.54 -7.35
C LEU A 52 -6.92 -4.04 -8.24
N GLY A 53 -6.78 -3.51 -9.45
CA GLY A 53 -5.69 -3.85 -10.36
C GLY A 53 -4.31 -3.55 -9.76
N TYR A 54 -4.16 -2.38 -9.13
CA TYR A 54 -2.92 -2.03 -8.43
C TYR A 54 -2.62 -2.98 -7.25
N ASN A 55 -3.62 -3.26 -6.40
CA ASN A 55 -3.44 -4.15 -5.26
C ASN A 55 -3.12 -5.59 -5.71
N LEU A 56 -3.77 -6.09 -6.76
CA LEU A 56 -3.46 -7.39 -7.36
C LEU A 56 -2.03 -7.42 -7.93
N GLY A 57 -1.60 -6.37 -8.62
CA GLY A 57 -0.23 -6.24 -9.11
C GLY A 57 0.80 -6.25 -7.97
N ARG A 58 0.49 -5.60 -6.86
CA ARG A 58 1.34 -5.61 -5.65
C ARG A 58 1.43 -7.00 -5.02
N ILE A 59 0.29 -7.65 -4.81
CA ILE A 59 0.24 -9.00 -4.22
C ILE A 59 1.00 -9.97 -5.10
N THR A 60 0.75 -9.98 -6.41
CA THR A 60 1.45 -10.87 -7.36
C THR A 60 2.95 -10.60 -7.35
N SER A 61 3.38 -9.33 -7.38
CA SER A 61 4.80 -8.96 -7.29
C SER A 61 5.44 -9.44 -5.99
N TYR A 62 4.77 -9.30 -4.84
CA TYR A 62 5.27 -9.79 -3.56
C TYR A 62 5.30 -11.32 -3.48
N VAL A 63 4.31 -12.02 -4.07
CA VAL A 63 4.31 -13.48 -4.16
C VAL A 63 5.46 -13.96 -5.04
N VAL A 64 5.71 -13.32 -6.17
CA VAL A 64 6.85 -13.66 -7.05
C VAL A 64 8.16 -13.37 -6.34
N ALA A 65 8.34 -12.17 -5.78
CA ALA A 65 9.56 -11.81 -5.07
C ALA A 65 9.83 -12.73 -3.88
N GLY A 66 8.79 -13.04 -3.10
CA GLY A 66 8.85 -13.99 -1.99
C GLY A 66 9.12 -15.44 -2.45
N GLY A 67 8.58 -15.85 -3.60
CA GLY A 67 8.84 -17.18 -4.17
C GLY A 67 10.24 -17.31 -4.80
N VAL A 68 10.88 -16.21 -5.18
CA VAL A 68 12.25 -16.21 -5.73
C VAL A 68 13.31 -16.08 -4.63
N MET A 69 13.06 -15.28 -3.58
CA MET A 69 13.99 -15.10 -2.47
C MET A 69 13.78 -16.07 -1.30
N GLY A 70 12.60 -16.71 -1.23
CA GLY A 70 12.21 -17.65 -0.17
C GLY A 70 12.67 -19.08 -0.41
#